data_AF-A0A6J6UCH2-F1
#
_entry.id   AF-A0A6J6UCH2-F1
#
_cell.length_a   1.000
_cell.length_b   1.000
_cell.length_c   1.000
_cell.angle_alpha   90.00
_cell.angle_beta   90.00
_cell.angle_gamma   90.00
#
_symmetry.space_group_name_H-M   'P 1'
#
loop_
_entity.id
_entity.type
_entity.pdbx_description
1 polymer ?
#
loop_
_entity_poly.entity_id
_entity_poly.type
_entity_poly.pdbx_seq_one_letter_code
_entity_poly.pdbx_strand_id
1 'polypeptide(L)'
;MLSPALLILIFPLGFRMTCYYYRKTYYRAFWLSPPACAVSEPHKKYTGETRAPLILQNSHRYFFIAGLVFNVILTYDVLIAFRNGEGEWGHMSVGTLILAANATFLWLYSASCHTCRHIMGGRLKNFSKHPVRYKAWTYVSKLNAHHPRFAWISLVGVALTDLYVREVAIGAIPNLYFF
;
A
#
# COMPACT_ATOMS: atom_id res chain seq x y z
N MET A 1 -1.19 -12.59 -26.35
CA MET A 1 -0.04 -12.44 -25.43
C MET A 1 -0.58 -11.90 -24.12
N LEU A 2 -0.21 -12.49 -22.97
CA LEU A 2 -0.64 -11.97 -21.68
C LEU A 2 0.13 -10.66 -21.40
N SER A 3 -0.55 -9.58 -21.03
CA SER A 3 0.13 -8.33 -20.67
C SER A 3 0.94 -8.55 -19.38
N PRO A 4 2.21 -8.11 -19.32
CA PRO A 4 3.00 -8.14 -18.08
C PRO A 4 2.30 -7.45 -16.90
N ALA A 5 1.46 -6.43 -17.17
CA ALA A 5 0.69 -5.74 -16.16
C ALA A 5 -0.30 -6.67 -15.43
N LEU A 6 -0.90 -7.64 -16.13
CA LEU A 6 -1.80 -8.63 -15.53
C LEU A 6 -1.04 -9.61 -14.62
N LEU A 7 0.22 -9.92 -14.95
CA LEU A 7 1.06 -10.77 -14.12
C LEU A 7 1.47 -10.06 -12.82
N ILE A 8 1.82 -8.77 -12.91
CA ILE A 8 2.24 -7.99 -11.75
C ILE A 8 1.05 -7.64 -10.84
N LEU A 9 -0.16 -7.49 -11.39
CA LEU A 9 -1.38 -7.10 -10.67
C LEU A 9 -1.67 -7.97 -9.44
N ILE A 10 -1.26 -9.24 -9.44
CA ILE A 10 -1.46 -10.16 -8.30
C ILE A 10 -0.85 -9.62 -7.00
N PHE A 11 0.28 -8.89 -7.08
CA PHE A 11 0.97 -8.36 -5.91
C PHE A 11 0.22 -7.18 -5.25
N PRO A 12 -0.05 -6.06 -5.94
CA PRO A 12 -0.78 -4.94 -5.36
C PRO A 12 -2.24 -5.32 -5.04
N LEU A 13 -2.88 -6.15 -5.87
CA LEU A 13 -4.24 -6.63 -5.58
C LEU A 13 -4.24 -7.54 -4.35
N GLY A 14 -3.33 -8.52 -4.28
CA GLY A 14 -3.16 -9.39 -3.13
C GLY A 14 -2.86 -8.61 -1.86
N PHE A 15 -2.00 -7.60 -1.93
CA PHE A 15 -1.69 -6.71 -0.80
C PHE A 15 -2.94 -5.98 -0.27
N ARG A 16 -3.78 -5.44 -1.15
CA ARG A 16 -5.02 -4.76 -0.76
C ARG A 16 -6.07 -5.75 -0.24
N MET A 17 -6.31 -6.86 -0.94
CA MET A 17 -7.35 -7.84 -0.59
C MET A 17 -7.08 -8.55 0.75
N THR A 18 -5.80 -8.75 1.08
CA THR A 18 -5.37 -9.37 2.35
C THR A 18 -5.22 -8.37 3.50
N CYS A 19 -5.39 -7.06 3.24
CA CYS A 19 -5.25 -6.04 4.26
C CYS A 19 -6.44 -6.02 5.22
N TYR A 20 -6.15 -5.86 6.51
CA TYR A 20 -7.15 -5.82 7.59
C TYR A 20 -8.22 -4.73 7.40
N TYR A 21 -7.87 -3.60 6.78
CA TYR A 21 -8.84 -2.56 6.45
C TYR A 21 -9.91 -3.08 5.48
N TYR A 22 -9.51 -3.65 4.35
CA TYR A 22 -10.44 -4.20 3.35
C TYR A 22 -11.22 -5.39 3.91
N ARG A 23 -10.60 -6.19 4.79
CA ARG A 23 -11.27 -7.26 5.54
C ARG A 23 -12.53 -6.82 6.23
N LYS A 24 -12.46 -5.70 6.95
CA LYS A 24 -13.62 -5.16 7.65
C LYS A 24 -14.79 -4.89 6.69
N THR A 25 -14.51 -4.45 5.47
CA THR A 25 -15.52 -4.12 4.46
C THR A 25 -16.21 -5.38 3.93
N TYR A 26 -15.44 -6.34 3.39
CA TYR A 26 -16.06 -7.53 2.79
C TYR A 26 -16.63 -8.51 3.84
N TYR A 27 -16.11 -8.57 5.06
CA TYR A 27 -16.76 -9.40 6.09
C TYR A 27 -18.03 -8.83 6.65
N ARG A 28 -18.17 -7.50 6.74
CA ARG A 28 -19.46 -6.92 7.10
C ARG A 28 -20.48 -7.09 5.98
N ALA A 29 -20.04 -6.92 4.72
CA ALA A 29 -20.91 -7.01 3.56
C ALA A 29 -21.36 -8.45 3.25
N PHE A 30 -20.45 -9.43 3.30
CA PHE A 30 -20.74 -10.80 2.87
C PHE A 30 -20.82 -11.82 4.02
N TRP A 31 -20.22 -11.53 5.17
CA TRP A 31 -20.12 -12.48 6.29
C TRP A 31 -20.86 -12.03 7.56
N LEU A 32 -21.44 -10.83 7.56
CA LEU A 32 -22.12 -10.21 8.72
C LEU A 32 -21.30 -10.30 10.01
N SER A 33 -19.97 -10.14 9.94
CA SER A 33 -19.07 -10.29 11.10
C SER A 33 -18.10 -9.12 11.28
N PRO A 34 -18.21 -8.32 12.36
CA PRO A 34 -19.34 -8.29 13.30
C PRO A 34 -20.57 -7.60 12.66
N PRO A 35 -21.79 -8.02 13.00
CA PRO A 35 -23.00 -7.34 12.57
C PRO A 35 -23.13 -5.97 13.26
N ALA A 36 -24.10 -5.16 12.83
CA ALA A 36 -24.42 -3.91 13.51
C ALA A 36 -24.89 -4.18 14.95
N CYS A 37 -24.71 -3.23 15.87
CA CYS A 37 -25.03 -3.42 17.30
C CYS A 37 -26.48 -3.83 17.59
N ALA A 38 -27.42 -3.56 16.66
CA ALA A 38 -28.83 -3.92 16.77
C ALA A 38 -29.18 -5.29 16.18
N VAL A 39 -28.23 -6.00 15.57
CA VAL A 39 -28.45 -7.28 14.89
C VAL A 39 -27.76 -8.39 15.67
N SER A 40 -28.49 -9.45 15.98
CA SER A 40 -27.94 -10.61 16.68
C SER A 40 -26.82 -11.28 15.86
N GLU A 41 -25.77 -11.74 16.54
CA GLU A 41 -24.66 -12.44 15.89
C GLU A 41 -25.17 -13.75 15.27
N PRO A 42 -25.14 -13.89 13.92
CA PRO A 42 -25.61 -15.12 13.28
C PRO A 42 -24.66 -16.30 13.53
N HIS A 43 -23.40 -16.02 13.86
CA HIS A 43 -22.37 -17.02 14.08
C HIS A 43 -22.35 -17.52 15.53
N LYS A 44 -22.65 -18.81 15.73
CA LYS A 44 -22.60 -19.45 17.06
C LYS A 44 -21.17 -19.64 17.61
N LYS A 45 -20.15 -19.62 16.75
CA LYS A 45 -18.75 -19.86 17.12
C LYS A 45 -17.81 -18.95 16.33
N TYR A 46 -16.86 -18.32 17.03
CA TYR A 46 -15.76 -17.59 16.40
C TYR A 46 -14.61 -18.55 16.10
N THR A 47 -14.26 -18.72 14.81
CA THR A 47 -13.19 -19.63 14.37
C THR A 47 -11.82 -18.97 14.30
N GLY A 48 -11.73 -17.65 14.48
CA GLY A 48 -10.48 -16.89 14.42
C GLY A 48 -9.83 -16.90 13.03
N GLU A 49 -8.60 -16.37 12.95
CA GLU A 49 -7.85 -16.24 11.70
C GLU A 49 -7.21 -17.54 11.18
N THR A 50 -7.60 -18.70 11.71
CA THR A 50 -6.95 -19.99 11.45
C THR A 50 -7.70 -20.88 10.45
N ARG A 51 -8.92 -20.49 10.02
CA ARG A 51 -9.71 -21.24 9.03
C ARG A 51 -10.00 -20.41 7.79
N ALA A 52 -10.24 -21.07 6.67
CA ALA A 52 -10.71 -20.41 5.45
C ALA A 52 -12.06 -19.71 5.71
N PRO A 53 -12.27 -18.48 5.21
CA PRO A 53 -11.39 -17.68 4.36
C PRO A 53 -10.39 -16.78 5.13
N LEU A 54 -10.47 -16.73 6.46
CA LEU A 54 -9.68 -15.83 7.32
C LEU A 54 -8.17 -16.11 7.31
N ILE A 55 -7.76 -17.34 7.00
CA ILE A 55 -6.35 -17.71 6.87
C ILE A 55 -5.61 -16.88 5.80
N LEU A 56 -6.33 -16.41 4.77
CA LEU A 56 -5.75 -15.57 3.72
C LEU A 56 -5.26 -14.23 4.25
N GLN A 57 -5.84 -13.72 5.33
CA GLN A 57 -5.39 -12.46 5.94
C GLN A 57 -3.99 -12.56 6.51
N ASN A 58 -3.61 -13.76 6.98
CA ASN A 58 -2.28 -14.01 7.49
C ASN A 58 -1.21 -13.90 6.37
N SER A 59 -1.61 -14.09 5.11
CA SER A 59 -0.72 -13.93 3.95
C SER A 59 -0.35 -12.47 3.66
N HIS A 60 -1.07 -11.51 4.26
CA HIS A 60 -0.77 -10.08 4.12
C HIS A 60 0.68 -9.75 4.50
N ARG A 61 1.28 -10.51 5.43
CA ARG A 61 2.69 -10.34 5.79
C ARG A 61 3.63 -10.56 4.60
N TYR A 62 3.32 -11.51 3.72
CA TYR A 62 4.14 -11.82 2.54
C TYR A 62 3.93 -10.79 1.44
N PHE A 63 2.66 -10.42 1.20
CA PHE A 63 2.34 -9.33 0.27
C PHE A 63 2.91 -7.99 0.73
N PHE A 64 3.03 -7.74 2.04
CA PHE A 64 3.68 -6.55 2.57
C PHE A 64 5.17 -6.50 2.20
N ILE A 65 5.89 -7.61 2.35
CA ILE A 65 7.30 -7.67 1.94
C ILE A 65 7.44 -7.50 0.42
N ALA A 66 6.62 -8.17 -0.38
CA ALA A 66 6.61 -7.99 -1.82
C ALA A 66 6.30 -6.53 -2.20
N GLY A 67 5.30 -5.92 -1.58
CA GLY A 67 4.93 -4.52 -1.78
C GLY A 67 6.04 -3.53 -1.40
N LEU A 68 6.82 -3.81 -0.35
CA LEU A 68 7.99 -3.00 -0.02
C LEU A 68 9.07 -3.07 -1.11
N VAL A 69 9.28 -4.24 -1.72
CA VAL A 69 10.20 -4.38 -2.86
C VAL A 69 9.72 -3.51 -4.03
N PHE A 70 8.42 -3.55 -4.37
CA PHE A 70 7.86 -2.68 -5.40
C PHE A 70 7.98 -1.20 -5.05
N ASN A 71 7.76 -0.79 -3.80
CA ASN A 71 7.96 0.59 -3.38
C ASN A 71 9.41 1.05 -3.57
N VAL A 72 10.39 0.19 -3.30
CA VAL A 72 11.82 0.49 -3.55
C VAL A 72 12.08 0.64 -5.05
N ILE A 73 11.57 -0.28 -5.89
CA ILE A 73 11.70 -0.19 -7.35
C ILE A 73 11.08 1.10 -7.87
N LEU A 74 9.85 1.42 -7.48
CA LEU A 74 9.18 2.66 -7.88
C LEU A 74 9.93 3.91 -7.41
N THR A 75 10.58 3.85 -6.24
CA THR A 75 11.42 4.95 -5.76
C THR A 75 12.66 5.09 -6.64
N TYR A 76 13.28 3.99 -7.03
CA TYR A 76 14.39 3.99 -7.97
C TYR A 76 13.97 4.56 -9.34
N ASP A 77 12.80 4.17 -9.83
CA ASP A 77 12.22 4.68 -11.08
C ASP A 77 12.03 6.21 -11.02
N VAL A 78 11.57 6.73 -9.87
CA VAL A 78 11.49 8.18 -9.64
C VAL A 78 12.87 8.84 -9.69
N LEU A 79 13.90 8.23 -9.10
CA LEU A 79 15.26 8.79 -9.11
C LEU A 79 15.82 8.85 -10.53
N ILE A 80 15.69 7.77 -11.31
CA ILE A 80 16.16 7.77 -12.70
C ILE A 80 15.32 8.67 -13.62
N ALA A 81 14.06 8.94 -13.27
CA ALA A 81 13.20 9.88 -14.00
C ALA A 81 13.65 11.35 -13.90
N PHE A 82 14.68 11.64 -13.09
CA PHE A 82 15.38 12.93 -13.12
C PHE A 82 16.51 13.00 -14.16
N ARG A 83 16.66 11.97 -14.99
CA ARG A 83 17.62 11.94 -16.10
C ARG A 83 16.94 12.19 -17.44
N ASN A 84 17.59 12.91 -18.35
CA ASN A 84 17.14 13.02 -19.74
C ASN A 84 17.56 11.79 -20.57
N GLY A 85 17.17 11.78 -21.85
CA GLY A 85 17.53 10.71 -22.80
C GLY A 85 19.04 10.58 -23.07
N GLU A 86 19.81 11.64 -22.81
CA GLU A 86 21.28 11.67 -22.93
C GLU A 86 21.96 11.24 -21.62
N GLY A 87 21.19 11.03 -20.55
CA GLY A 87 21.65 10.56 -19.26
C GLY A 87 22.12 11.66 -18.31
N GLU A 88 21.96 12.93 -18.67
CA GLU A 88 22.24 14.10 -17.83
C GLU A 88 21.23 14.17 -16.68
N TRP A 89 21.65 14.72 -15.54
CA TRP A 89 20.85 14.76 -14.31
C TRP A 89 20.22 16.12 -14.07
N GLY A 90 19.17 16.10 -13.25
CA GLY A 90 18.51 17.31 -12.81
C GLY A 90 17.54 17.80 -13.87
N HIS A 91 16.88 16.90 -14.59
CA HIS A 91 15.71 17.18 -15.41
C HIS A 91 14.45 16.86 -14.62
N MET A 92 13.38 17.60 -14.86
CA MET A 92 12.11 17.34 -14.19
C MET A 92 10.95 17.60 -15.14
N SER A 93 10.01 16.68 -15.16
CA SER A 93 8.77 16.84 -15.88
C SER A 93 7.56 16.72 -14.95
N VAL A 94 6.38 17.10 -15.46
CA VAL A 94 5.11 16.82 -14.77
C VAL A 94 4.98 15.32 -14.49
N GLY A 95 5.38 14.46 -15.43
CA GLY A 95 5.51 13.02 -15.22
C GLY A 95 6.40 12.63 -14.04
N THR A 96 7.60 13.20 -13.92
CA THR A 96 8.50 12.94 -12.77
C THR A 96 7.83 13.29 -11.44
N LEU A 97 7.12 14.42 -11.36
CA LEU A 97 6.38 14.83 -10.17
C LEU A 97 5.23 13.88 -9.83
N ILE A 98 4.47 13.43 -10.84
CA ILE A 98 3.37 12.49 -10.67
C ILE A 98 3.90 11.13 -10.15
N LEU A 99 5.00 10.63 -10.73
CA LEU A 99 5.65 9.40 -10.27
C LEU A 99 6.15 9.54 -8.83
N ALA A 100 6.77 10.67 -8.48
CA ALA A 100 7.26 10.94 -7.12
C ALA A 100 6.12 11.01 -6.10
N ALA A 101 5.02 11.67 -6.44
CA ALA A 101 3.82 11.74 -5.61
C ALA A 101 3.22 10.34 -5.40
N ASN A 102 3.10 9.55 -6.47
CA ASN A 102 2.59 8.19 -6.40
C ASN A 102 3.44 7.28 -5.51
N ALA A 103 4.77 7.29 -5.69
CA ALA A 103 5.70 6.55 -4.85
C ALA A 103 5.56 6.96 -3.37
N THR A 104 5.41 8.26 -3.10
CA THR A 104 5.20 8.79 -1.75
C THR A 104 3.89 8.28 -1.14
N PHE A 105 2.78 8.30 -1.89
CA PHE A 105 1.49 7.79 -1.40
C PHE A 105 1.53 6.30 -1.09
N LEU A 106 2.22 5.51 -1.92
CA LEU A 106 2.44 4.09 -1.69
C LEU A 106 3.33 3.83 -0.46
N TRP A 107 4.36 4.64 -0.23
CA TRP A 107 5.16 4.59 1.00
C TRP A 107 4.33 4.89 2.24
N LEU A 108 3.50 5.93 2.21
CA LEU A 108 2.60 6.27 3.32
C LEU A 108 1.59 5.15 3.60
N TYR A 109 1.07 4.50 2.55
CA TYR A 109 0.19 3.34 2.69
C TYR A 109 0.91 2.16 3.36
N SER A 110 2.12 1.82 2.91
CA SER A 110 2.95 0.77 3.52
C SER A 110 3.36 1.10 4.96
N ALA A 111 3.81 2.33 5.22
CA ALA A 111 4.26 2.77 6.54
C ALA A 111 3.12 2.82 7.57
N SER A 112 1.89 3.10 7.14
CA SER A 112 0.71 3.08 8.01
C SER A 112 0.10 1.69 8.22
N CYS A 113 0.62 0.64 7.59
CA CYS A 113 0.06 -0.71 7.68
C CYS A 113 0.19 -1.33 9.09
N HIS A 114 -0.79 -2.18 9.46
CA HIS A 114 -0.72 -2.97 10.69
C HIS A 114 0.49 -3.92 10.73
N THR A 115 0.87 -4.51 9.60
CA THR A 115 2.08 -5.34 9.49
C THR A 115 3.33 -4.53 9.80
N CYS A 116 3.44 -3.30 9.28
CA CYS A 116 4.54 -2.40 9.58
C CYS A 116 4.62 -2.08 11.09
N ARG A 117 3.47 -1.74 11.69
CA ARG A 117 3.37 -1.52 13.14
C ARG A 117 3.81 -2.75 13.94
N HIS A 118 3.40 -3.94 13.51
CA HIS A 118 3.78 -5.20 14.16
C HIS A 118 5.27 -5.50 14.01
N ILE A 119 5.90 -5.23 12.86
CA ILE A 119 7.35 -5.38 12.68
C ILE A 119 8.09 -4.43 13.62
N MET A 120 7.68 -3.16 13.68
CA MET A 120 8.31 -2.16 14.54
C MET A 120 8.11 -2.45 16.03
N GLY A 121 6.92 -2.87 16.48
CA GLY A 121 6.62 -3.03 17.91
C GLY A 121 6.62 -4.46 18.45
N GLY A 122 6.58 -5.46 17.57
CA GLY A 122 6.28 -6.84 17.93
C GLY A 122 7.33 -7.45 18.86
N ARG A 123 6.87 -8.16 19.89
CA ARG A 123 7.70 -8.85 20.89
C ARG A 123 8.59 -7.93 21.75
N LEU A 124 8.34 -6.62 21.77
CA LEU A 124 8.97 -5.72 22.75
C LEU A 124 8.44 -6.03 24.16
N LYS A 125 9.34 -6.46 25.06
CA LYS A 125 9.03 -6.71 26.48
C LYS A 125 9.39 -5.53 27.40
N ASN A 126 10.33 -4.68 26.98
CA ASN A 126 10.81 -3.53 27.75
C ASN A 126 10.96 -2.32 26.83
N PHE A 127 10.16 -1.27 27.02
CA PHE A 127 10.23 -0.07 26.17
C PHE A 127 11.43 0.82 26.50
N SER A 128 11.83 0.90 27.77
CA SER A 128 12.98 1.70 28.23
C SER A 128 14.31 1.22 27.66
N LYS A 129 14.48 -0.09 27.45
CA LYS A 129 15.70 -0.69 26.88
C LYS A 129 15.77 -0.60 25.34
N HIS A 130 14.69 -0.21 24.68
CA HIS A 130 14.60 -0.13 23.22
C HIS A 130 13.95 1.19 22.75
N PRO A 131 14.54 2.36 23.10
CA PRO A 131 13.92 3.65 22.87
C PRO A 131 13.72 3.97 21.38
N VAL A 132 14.66 3.59 20.51
CA VAL A 132 14.55 3.82 19.05
C VAL A 132 13.36 3.06 18.47
N ARG A 133 13.25 1.78 18.83
CA ARG A 133 12.20 0.89 18.35
C ARG A 133 10.83 1.31 18.88
N TYR A 134 10.75 1.72 20.15
CA TYR A 134 9.54 2.28 20.74
C TYR A 134 9.12 3.61 20.07
N LYS A 135 10.08 4.47 19.75
CA LYS A 135 9.83 5.73 19.03
C LYS A 135 9.29 5.47 17.63
N ALA A 136 9.94 4.56 16.87
CA ALA A 136 9.47 4.13 15.55
C ALA A 136 8.05 3.54 15.60
N TRP A 137 7.79 2.63 16.55
CA TRP A 137 6.46 2.09 16.76
C TRP A 137 5.44 3.17 17.11
N THR A 138 5.79 4.17 17.90
CA THR A 138 4.90 5.30 18.25
C THR A 138 4.52 6.10 17.00
N TYR A 139 5.48 6.44 16.13
CA TYR A 139 5.18 7.15 14.87
C TYR A 139 4.32 6.30 13.94
N VAL A 140 4.68 5.03 13.73
CA VAL A 140 3.90 4.12 12.89
C VAL A 140 2.49 3.91 13.46
N SER A 141 2.33 3.90 14.79
CA SER A 141 1.02 3.82 15.45
C SER A 141 0.14 5.04 15.15
N LYS A 142 0.72 6.25 15.11
CA LYS A 142 0.02 7.49 14.71
C LYS A 142 -0.38 7.46 13.23
N LEU A 143 0.50 6.99 12.36
CA LEU A 143 0.20 6.82 10.93
C LEU A 143 -0.88 5.76 10.70
N ASN A 144 -0.83 4.65 11.45
CA ASN A 144 -1.76 3.53 11.33
C ASN A 144 -3.22 3.92 11.61
N ALA A 145 -3.47 4.87 12.51
CA ALA A 145 -4.83 5.42 12.72
C ALA A 145 -5.43 6.04 11.43
N HIS A 146 -4.58 6.47 10.51
CA HIS A 146 -4.96 7.09 9.23
C HIS A 146 -4.83 6.13 8.04
N HIS A 147 -4.53 4.85 8.28
CA HIS A 147 -4.31 3.86 7.23
C HIS A 147 -5.43 3.79 6.17
N PRO A 148 -6.74 3.85 6.53
CA PRO A 148 -7.80 3.89 5.53
C PRO A 148 -7.69 5.09 4.58
N ARG A 149 -7.27 6.27 5.07
CA ARG A 149 -7.10 7.46 4.22
C ARG A 149 -5.96 7.25 3.24
N PHE A 150 -4.81 6.76 3.71
CA PHE A 150 -3.67 6.46 2.85
C PHE A 150 -3.98 5.34 1.84
N ALA A 151 -4.85 4.38 2.18
CA ALA A 151 -5.32 3.36 1.25
C ALA A 151 -6.06 3.99 0.05
N TRP A 152 -6.97 4.94 0.30
CA TRP A 152 -7.69 5.65 -0.77
C TRP A 152 -6.80 6.61 -1.55
N ILE A 153 -5.96 7.39 -0.88
CA ILE A 153 -5.03 8.32 -1.54
C ILE A 153 -4.09 7.56 -2.48
N SER A 154 -3.52 6.43 -2.03
CA SER A 154 -2.66 5.60 -2.89
C SER A 154 -3.44 4.89 -4.01
N LEU A 155 -4.69 4.49 -3.77
CA LEU A 155 -5.53 3.89 -4.82
C LEU A 155 -5.82 4.86 -5.94
N VAL A 156 -6.29 6.07 -5.60
CA VAL A 156 -6.55 7.13 -6.58
C VAL A 156 -5.24 7.60 -7.22
N GLY A 157 -4.18 7.77 -6.45
CA GLY A 157 -2.87 8.17 -6.94
C GLY A 157 -2.31 7.23 -8.01
N VAL A 158 -2.35 5.92 -7.77
CA VAL A 158 -1.93 4.92 -8.77
C VAL A 158 -2.80 4.99 -10.02
N ALA A 159 -4.13 5.04 -9.86
CA ALA A 159 -5.03 5.10 -11.01
C ALA A 159 -4.80 6.36 -11.87
N LEU A 160 -4.59 7.52 -11.25
CA LEU A 160 -4.27 8.76 -11.97
C LEU A 160 -2.89 8.71 -12.62
N THR A 161 -1.91 8.08 -11.97
CA THR A 161 -0.57 7.89 -12.53
C THR A 161 -0.62 6.99 -13.76
N ASP A 162 -1.31 5.86 -13.69
CA ASP A 162 -1.47 4.93 -14.81
C ASP A 162 -2.18 5.60 -15.99
N LEU A 163 -3.23 6.37 -15.72
CA LEU A 163 -3.92 7.17 -16.74
C LEU A 163 -2.97 8.19 -17.36
N TYR A 164 -2.26 8.99 -16.55
CA TYR A 164 -1.33 10.00 -17.06
C TYR A 164 -0.23 9.39 -17.94
N VAL A 165 0.44 8.34 -17.46
CA VAL A 165 1.50 7.65 -18.20
C VAL A 165 0.96 7.06 -19.50
N ARG A 166 -0.24 6.47 -19.48
CA ARG A 166 -0.89 5.96 -20.69
C ARG A 166 -1.17 7.08 -21.70
N GLU A 167 -1.79 8.17 -21.27
CA GLU A 167 -2.16 9.28 -22.16
C GLU A 167 -0.92 9.95 -22.77
N VAL A 168 0.17 10.07 -22.00
CA VAL A 168 1.47 10.52 -22.50
C VAL A 168 2.04 9.52 -23.53
N ALA A 169 2.00 8.21 -23.21
CA ALA A 169 2.58 7.18 -24.07
C ALA A 169 1.85 7.04 -25.43
N ILE A 170 0.54 7.28 -25.48
CA ILE A 170 -0.22 7.29 -26.74
C ILE A 170 -0.20 8.65 -27.46
N GLY A 171 0.47 9.65 -26.88
CA GLY A 171 0.58 11.00 -27.45
C GLY A 171 -0.69 11.85 -27.33
N ALA A 172 -1.66 11.45 -26.50
CA ALA A 172 -2.89 12.21 -26.28
C ALA A 172 -2.66 13.50 -25.49
N ILE A 173 -1.68 13.49 -24.56
CA ILE A 173 -1.23 14.68 -23.82
C ILE A 173 0.30 14.80 -23.86
N PRO A 174 0.85 16.03 -23.86
CA PRO A 174 2.30 16.21 -23.78
C PRO A 174 2.81 16.01 -22.35
N ASN A 175 4.01 15.43 -22.21
CA ASN A 175 4.77 15.48 -20.96
C ASN A 175 5.54 16.80 -20.91
N LEU A 176 5.11 17.72 -20.04
CA LEU A 176 5.72 19.04 -19.92
C LEU A 176 6.98 18.97 -19.05
N TYR A 177 8.09 19.50 -19.58
CA TYR A 177 9.38 19.58 -18.89
C TYR A 177 9.58 20.98 -18.32
N PHE A 178 10.16 21.06 -17.12
CA PHE A 178 10.49 22.32 -16.47
C PHE A 178 11.92 22.77 -16.82
N PHE A 179 12.84 21.82 -16.86
CA PHE A 179 14.26 21.96 -17.14
C PHE A 179 14.83 20.58 -17.52
#